data_AF-A0A960HG09-F1
#
_entry.id   AF-A0A960HG09-F1
#
_cell.length_a   1.000
_cell.length_b   1.000
_cell.length_c   1.000
_cell.angle_alpha   90.00
_cell.angle_beta   90.00
_cell.angle_gamma   90.00
#
_symmetry.space_group_name_H-M   'P 1'
#
loop_
_entity.id
_entity.type
_entity.pdbx_description
1 polymer ?
#
loop_
_entity_poly.entity_id
_entity_poly.type
_entity_poly.pdbx_seq_one_letter_code
_entity_poly.pdbx_strand_id
1 'polypeptide(L)'
;MGIEYGFWGCVAAGATFATLGRKRTPQGKAVITSHLDDLDAAEARVNEVYFDWRAGRPTPLDSELDSMLLRWRAVADDEALVVNWRIADRAAHRHRRRRST
;
A
#
# COMPACT_ATOMS: atom_id res chain seq x y z
N MET A 1 5.05 -0.30 9.88
CA MET A 1 5.73 -0.94 8.73
C MET A 1 6.73 -0.05 8.00
N GLY A 2 7.14 1.12 8.51
CA GLY A 2 8.37 1.82 8.09
C GLY A 2 8.45 2.38 6.66
N ILE A 3 7.70 1.83 5.70
CA ILE A 3 7.69 2.21 4.29
C ILE A 3 6.65 3.32 4.12
N GLU A 4 7.12 4.53 3.85
CA GLU A 4 6.29 5.74 3.73
C GLU A 4 5.62 5.84 2.34
N TYR A 5 6.30 5.37 1.29
CA TYR A 5 5.86 5.52 -0.11
C TYR A 5 5.86 4.22 -0.91
N GLY A 6 4.94 3.30 -0.56
CA GLY A 6 4.53 2.24 -1.49
C GLY A 6 3.60 2.75 -2.60
N PHE A 7 3.08 1.86 -3.44
CA PHE A 7 2.20 2.23 -4.58
C PHE A 7 1.07 3.21 -4.19
N TRP A 8 0.30 2.91 -3.14
CA TRP A 8 -0.81 3.75 -2.69
C TRP A 8 -0.37 5.08 -2.07
N GLY A 9 0.80 5.11 -1.40
CA GLY A 9 1.39 6.34 -0.89
C GLY A 9 1.76 7.28 -2.03
N CYS A 10 2.39 6.75 -3.08
CA CYS A 10 2.69 7.47 -4.31
C CYS A 10 1.41 7.98 -4.99
N VAL A 11 0.35 7.16 -5.10
CA VAL A 11 -0.94 7.60 -5.66
C VAL A 11 -1.55 8.74 -4.86
N ALA A 12 -1.55 8.66 -3.53
CA ALA A 12 -2.03 9.73 -2.66
C ALA A 12 -1.21 11.02 -2.81
N ALA A 13 0.10 10.90 -3.09
CA ALA A 13 0.99 12.01 -3.40
C ALA A 13 0.87 12.54 -4.85
N GLY A 14 -0.02 11.98 -5.67
CA GLY A 14 -0.28 12.44 -7.04
C GLY A 14 0.46 11.68 -8.14
N ALA A 15 1.03 10.51 -7.84
CA ALA A 15 1.66 9.66 -8.85
C ALA A 15 0.66 9.21 -9.93
N THR A 16 1.13 9.17 -11.17
CA THR A 16 0.33 8.70 -12.33
C THR A 16 0.97 7.46 -12.95
N PHE A 17 0.68 6.31 -12.36
CA PHE A 17 1.08 5.01 -12.90
C PHE A 17 0.30 4.67 -14.17
N ALA A 18 0.91 3.92 -15.09
CA ALA A 18 0.26 3.51 -16.34
C ALA A 18 -0.97 2.62 -16.09
N THR A 19 -0.95 1.83 -15.02
CA THR A 19 -2.01 0.89 -14.62
C THR A 19 -3.28 1.56 -14.11
N LEU A 20 -3.24 2.86 -13.78
CA LEU A 20 -4.40 3.58 -13.21
C LEU A 20 -5.37 4.12 -14.26
N GLY A 21 -5.10 3.95 -15.55
CA GLY A 21 -5.95 4.47 -16.63
C GLY A 21 -6.04 6.00 -16.70
N ARG A 22 -5.28 6.72 -15.86
CA ARG A 22 -5.22 8.18 -15.82
C ARG A 22 -4.13 8.71 -16.75
N LYS A 23 -4.35 9.90 -17.30
CA LYS A 23 -3.34 10.59 -18.13
C LYS A 23 -2.05 10.78 -17.31
N ARG A 24 -0.93 10.30 -17.84
CA ARG A 24 0.38 10.48 -17.21
C ARG A 24 0.77 11.96 -17.26
N THR A 25 1.11 12.53 -16.12
CA THR A 25 1.56 13.92 -16.01
C THR A 25 3.06 13.98 -15.69
N PRO A 26 3.79 15.03 -16.09
CA PRO A 26 5.18 15.20 -15.67
C PRO A 26 5.33 15.23 -14.14
N GLN A 27 4.41 15.89 -13.45
CA GLN A 27 4.36 15.95 -11.98
C GLN A 27 4.16 14.57 -11.36
N GLY A 28 3.20 13.78 -11.87
CA GLY A 28 2.96 12.43 -11.37
C GLY A 28 4.09 11.46 -11.67
N LYS A 29 4.84 11.66 -12.77
CA LYS A 29 6.07 10.90 -13.02
C LYS A 29 7.18 11.27 -12.04
N ALA A 30 7.34 12.55 -11.71
CA ALA A 30 8.35 13.01 -10.76
C ALA A 30 8.14 12.38 -9.37
N VAL A 31 6.88 12.27 -8.90
CA VAL A 31 6.56 11.56 -7.64
C VAL A 31 7.04 10.12 -7.68
N ILE A 32 6.80 9.39 -8.78
CA ILE A 32 7.27 8.00 -8.93
C ILE A 32 8.79 7.96 -8.86
N THR A 33 9.47 8.82 -9.63
CA THR A 33 10.95 8.87 -9.65
C THR A 33 11.54 9.17 -8.28
N SER A 34 10.93 10.07 -7.51
CA SER A 34 11.40 10.43 -6.16
C SER A 34 11.24 9.32 -5.12
N HIS A 35 10.45 8.29 -5.41
CA HIS A 35 10.13 7.21 -4.47
C HIS A 35 10.38 5.81 -5.06
N LEU A 36 11.26 5.69 -6.08
CA LEU A 36 11.57 4.40 -6.69
C LEU A 36 12.12 3.39 -5.67
N ASP A 37 13.07 3.80 -4.84
CA ASP A 37 13.66 2.91 -3.83
C ASP A 37 12.62 2.44 -2.80
N ASP A 38 11.69 3.33 -2.41
CA ASP A 38 10.58 2.99 -1.50
C ASP A 38 9.57 2.03 -2.16
N LEU A 39 9.33 2.19 -3.47
CA LEU A 39 8.47 1.30 -4.26
C LEU A 39 9.09 -0.09 -4.38
N ASP A 40 10.38 -0.17 -4.69
CA ASP A 40 11.11 -1.44 -4.79
C ASP A 40 11.16 -2.15 -3.44
N ALA A 41 11.40 -1.41 -2.34
CA ALA A 41 11.35 -1.96 -1.00
C ALA A 41 9.95 -2.46 -0.61
N ALA A 42 8.90 -1.72 -0.99
CA ALA A 42 7.51 -2.14 -0.78
C ALA A 42 7.20 -3.42 -1.56
N GLU A 43 7.60 -3.49 -2.83
CA GLU A 43 7.38 -4.66 -3.68
C GLU A 43 8.13 -5.88 -3.14
N ALA A 44 9.41 -5.74 -2.83
CA ALA A 44 10.22 -6.83 -2.27
C ALA A 44 9.57 -7.39 -1.00
N ARG A 45 9.08 -6.52 -0.12
CA ARG A 45 8.44 -6.94 1.13
C ARG A 45 7.12 -7.66 0.91
N VAL A 46 6.28 -7.17 0.00
CA VAL A 46 5.01 -7.83 -0.34
C VAL A 46 5.28 -9.19 -0.96
N ASN A 47 6.25 -9.28 -1.87
CA ASN A 47 6.63 -10.53 -2.53
C ASN A 47 7.16 -11.56 -1.52
N GLU A 48 8.04 -11.15 -0.60
CA GLU A 48 8.55 -12.00 0.48
C GLU A 48 7.40 -12.65 1.28
N VAL A 49 6.50 -11.82 1.81
CA VAL A 49 5.34 -12.31 2.59
C VAL A 49 4.45 -13.21 1.73
N TYR A 50 4.14 -12.81 0.50
CA TYR A 50 3.30 -13.59 -0.40
C TYR A 50 3.89 -14.97 -0.70
N PHE A 51 5.18 -15.04 -1.02
CA PHE A 51 5.83 -16.32 -1.34
C PHE A 51 5.97 -17.22 -0.11
N ASP A 52 6.23 -16.66 1.06
CA ASP A 52 6.25 -17.42 2.31
C ASP A 52 4.86 -17.98 2.63
N TRP A 53 3.83 -17.15 2.65
CA TRP A 53 2.45 -17.57 2.92
C TRP A 53 1.97 -18.61 1.89
N ARG A 54 2.23 -18.37 0.59
CA ARG A 54 1.84 -19.30 -0.48
C ARG A 54 2.50 -20.67 -0.35
N ALA A 55 3.71 -20.73 0.21
CA ALA A 55 4.46 -21.95 0.48
C ALA A 55 4.12 -22.58 1.85
N GLY A 56 3.23 -21.98 2.64
CA GLY A 56 2.89 -22.42 3.98
C GLY A 56 3.98 -22.18 5.03
N ARG A 57 4.93 -21.27 4.76
CA ARG A 57 5.91 -20.83 5.74
C ARG A 57 5.29 -19.75 6.65
N PRO A 58 5.66 -19.70 7.94
CA PRO A 58 5.14 -18.68 8.84
C PRO A 58 5.49 -17.26 8.38
N THR A 59 4.52 -16.37 8.43
CA THR A 59 4.71 -14.94 8.16
C THR A 59 4.21 -14.08 9.32
N PRO A 60 4.71 -12.85 9.49
CA PRO A 60 4.16 -11.91 10.46
C PRO A 60 2.71 -11.49 10.20
N LEU A 61 2.12 -11.90 9.06
CA LEU A 61 0.78 -11.51 8.61
C LEU A 61 -0.15 -12.72 8.44
N ASP A 62 0.22 -13.90 8.93
CA ASP A 62 -0.58 -15.13 8.75
C ASP A 62 -2.02 -14.94 9.21
N SER A 63 -2.22 -14.34 10.39
CA SER A 63 -3.56 -14.14 10.94
C SER A 63 -4.44 -13.23 10.09
N GLU A 64 -3.85 -12.16 9.54
CA GLU A 64 -4.53 -11.21 8.68
C GLU A 64 -4.82 -11.79 7.29
N LEU A 65 -3.87 -12.53 6.72
CA LEU A 65 -4.01 -13.20 5.42
C LEU A 65 -5.05 -14.30 5.47
N ASP A 66 -5.04 -15.13 6.52
CA ASP A 66 -6.01 -16.19 6.72
C ASP A 66 -7.41 -15.63 6.95
N SER A 67 -7.53 -14.56 7.77
CA SER A 67 -8.80 -13.86 7.96
C SER A 67 -9.34 -13.29 6.64
N MET A 68 -8.48 -12.69 5.82
CA MET A 68 -8.90 -12.15 4.52
C MET A 68 -9.27 -13.27 3.54
N LEU A 69 -8.54 -14.38 3.52
CA LEU A 69 -8.85 -15.55 2.69
C LEU A 69 -10.20 -16.15 3.08
N LEU A 70 -10.50 -16.25 4.38
CA LEU A 70 -11.80 -16.70 4.87
C LEU A 70 -12.92 -15.77 4.42
N ARG A 71 -12.73 -14.45 4.53
CA ARG A 71 -13.71 -13.46 4.04
C ARG A 71 -13.92 -13.57 2.53
N TRP A 72 -12.84 -13.73 1.76
CA TRP A 72 -12.91 -13.91 0.31
C TRP A 72 -13.70 -15.16 -0.07
N ARG A 73 -13.44 -16.29 0.59
CA ARG A 73 -14.15 -17.56 0.35
C ARG A 73 -15.63 -17.51 0.72
N ALA A 74 -16.05 -16.57 1.56
CA ALA A 74 -17.43 -16.41 1.98
C ALA A 74 -18.25 -15.50 1.06
N VAL A 75 -17.61 -14.83 0.09
CA VAL A 75 -18.28 -13.94 -0.87
C VAL A 75 -18.90 -14.81 -1.97
N ALA A 76 -20.18 -14.61 -2.27
CA ALA A 76 -20.85 -15.28 -3.38
C ALA A 76 -20.33 -14.77 -4.75
N ASP A 77 -20.55 -15.56 -5.81
CA ASP A 77 -19.98 -15.28 -7.15
C ASP A 77 -20.40 -13.92 -7.76
N ASP A 78 -21.48 -13.31 -7.28
CA ASP A 78 -22.01 -12.01 -7.70
C ASP A 78 -21.95 -10.91 -6.62
N GLU A 79 -21.33 -11.20 -5.48
CA GLU A 79 -21.15 -10.25 -4.39
C GLU A 79 -19.77 -9.58 -4.41
N ALA A 80 -19.68 -8.42 -3.76
CA ALA A 80 -18.45 -7.67 -3.63
C ALA A 80 -17.84 -7.80 -2.23
N LEU A 81 -16.56 -8.18 -2.16
CA LEU A 81 -15.79 -8.03 -0.92
C LEU A 81 -15.38 -6.56 -0.73
N VAL A 82 -16.06 -5.86 0.17
CA VAL A 82 -15.68 -4.48 0.53
C VAL A 82 -14.59 -4.49 1.61
N VAL A 83 -13.45 -3.86 1.31
CA VAL A 83 -12.33 -3.70 2.25
C VAL A 83 -12.08 -2.22 2.51
N ASN A 84 -12.28 -1.81 3.76
CA ASN A 84 -11.99 -0.45 4.20
C ASN A 84 -10.53 -0.36 4.67
N TRP A 85 -9.69 0.27 3.85
CA TRP A 85 -8.29 0.53 4.18
C TRP A 85 -8.19 1.77 5.07
N ARG A 86 -7.79 1.59 6.33
CA ARG A 86 -7.43 2.71 7.21
C ARG A 86 -6.03 3.20 6.85
N ILE A 87 -5.94 4.15 5.94
CA ILE A 87 -4.70 4.91 5.72
C ILE A 87 -4.57 5.84 6.93
N ALA A 88 -3.61 5.59 7.82
CA ALA A 88 -3.38 6.47 8.95
C ALA A 88 -2.92 7.83 8.43
N ASP A 89 -3.79 8.83 8.48
CA ASP A 89 -3.46 10.21 8.17
C ASP A 89 -2.44 10.73 9.20
N ARG A 90 -1.15 10.71 8.84
CA ARG A 90 -0.07 11.20 9.71
C ARG A 90 0.57 12.50 9.26
N ALA A 91 0.04 13.15 8.21
CA ALA A 91 0.42 14.52 7.85
C ALA A 91 0.18 15.54 9.00
N ALA A 92 -0.71 15.23 9.95
CA ALA A 92 -0.99 16.08 11.10
C ALA A 92 0.14 16.16 12.14
N HIS A 93 1.16 15.28 12.12
CA HIS A 93 2.21 15.27 13.15
C HIS A 93 3.41 16.21 12.86
N ARG A 94 3.58 16.71 11.62
CA ARG A 94 4.66 17.67 11.31
C ARG A 94 4.27 19.13 11.60
N HIS A 95 2.99 19.46 11.72
CA HIS A 95 2.58 20.86 11.85
C HIS A 95 2.64 21.42 13.29
N ARG A 96 2.69 20.55 14.32
CA ARG A 96 2.66 20.99 15.73
C ARG A 96 4.04 21.32 16.32
N ARG A 97 5.14 20.92 15.66
CA ARG A 97 6.52 21.18 16.13
C ARG A 97 7.14 22.48 15.62
N ARG A 98 6.42 23.26 14.80
CA ARG A 98 6.89 24.54 14.23
C ARG A 98 6.31 25.80 14.89
N ARG A 99 5.52 25.66 15.96
CA ARG A 99 5.05 26.79 16.79
C ARG A 99 5.41 26.55 18.25
N SER A 100 6.68 26.77 18.57
CA SER A 100 7.14 27.11 19.92
C SER A 100 8.43 27.91 19.73
N THR A 101 8.25 29.17 19.32
CA THR A 101 9.16 30.26 19.69
C THR A 101 8.84 30.70 21.10
#